data_AF-A0A2V6TTS6-F1
#
_entry.id   AF-A0A2V6TTS6-F1
#
_cell.length_a   1.000
_cell.length_b   1.000
_cell.length_c   1.000
_cell.angle_alpha   90.00
_cell.angle_beta   90.00
_cell.angle_gamma   90.00
#
_symmetry.space_group_name_H-M   'P 1'
#
loop_
_entity.id
_entity.type
_entity.pdbx_description
1 polymer ?
#
loop_
_entity_poly.entity_id
_entity_poly.type
_entity_poly.pdbx_seq_one_letter_code
_entity_poly.pdbx_strand_id
1 'polypeptide(L)'
;MPNRPSRSDVYPWYDSVWLAEYTRAKTTLETTRPEVLRAFVDAFRIFHTPPSFRVRVLERVFDDDTLAEIRRVVRSLRPTDLELHEARAFGRFVVHDHPYFTGLHHRVVPIVSEVVGEPVEPAYNFLSLYGNLGV
;
A
#
# COMPACT_ATOMS: atom_id res chain seq x y z
N MET A 1 -16.33 -9.67 -31.68
CA MET A 1 -16.21 -9.86 -30.22
C MET A 1 -14.96 -9.12 -29.78
N PRO A 2 -15.05 -7.96 -29.10
CA PRO A 2 -13.84 -7.29 -28.65
C PRO A 2 -13.19 -8.12 -27.54
N ASN A 3 -11.90 -8.38 -27.71
CA ASN A 3 -11.06 -9.10 -26.76
C ASN A 3 -11.10 -8.40 -25.41
N ARG A 4 -11.46 -9.13 -24.34
CA ARG A 4 -11.42 -8.62 -22.97
C ARG A 4 -9.93 -8.56 -22.55
N PRO A 5 -9.42 -7.42 -22.06
CA PRO A 5 -8.04 -7.36 -21.59
C PRO A 5 -7.85 -8.29 -20.38
N SER A 6 -6.71 -8.98 -20.35
CA SER A 6 -6.28 -9.78 -19.21
C SER A 6 -5.77 -8.84 -18.11
N ARG A 7 -6.50 -8.76 -17.00
CA ARG A 7 -6.23 -7.92 -15.82
C ARG A 7 -6.71 -6.47 -15.96
N SER A 8 -7.20 -5.93 -14.85
CA SER A 8 -7.75 -4.59 -14.74
C SER A 8 -6.62 -3.56 -14.80
N ASP A 9 -6.41 -2.94 -15.96
CA ASP A 9 -5.53 -1.78 -16.12
C ASP A 9 -6.06 -0.53 -15.38
N VAL A 10 -7.28 -0.58 -14.85
CA VAL A 10 -7.94 0.55 -14.18
C VAL A 10 -7.34 0.80 -12.79
N TYR A 11 -6.82 -0.24 -12.14
CA TYR A 11 -6.32 -0.17 -10.77
C TYR A 11 -5.13 -1.12 -10.60
N PRO A 12 -3.92 -0.78 -11.05
CA PRO A 12 -2.75 -1.65 -10.98
C PRO A 12 -2.12 -1.74 -9.57
N TRP A 13 -2.93 -1.67 -8.51
CA TRP A 13 -2.45 -1.84 -7.14
C TRP A 13 -2.12 -3.31 -6.86
N TYR A 14 -1.21 -3.56 -5.91
CA TYR A 14 -0.65 -4.89 -5.64
C TYR A 14 -1.70 -5.98 -5.40
N ASP A 15 -2.85 -5.64 -4.83
CA ASP A 15 -3.92 -6.56 -4.47
C ASP A 15 -5.04 -6.67 -5.52
N SER A 16 -5.07 -5.81 -6.54
CA SER A 16 -6.18 -5.76 -7.49
C SER A 16 -6.28 -7.03 -8.34
N VAL A 17 -5.15 -7.66 -8.68
CA VAL A 17 -5.11 -8.93 -9.40
C VAL A 17 -5.68 -10.04 -8.53
N TRP A 18 -5.30 -10.09 -7.25
CA TRP A 18 -5.83 -11.08 -6.32
C TRP A 18 -7.35 -10.92 -6.15
N LEU A 19 -7.83 -9.68 -5.95
CA LEU A 19 -9.26 -9.40 -5.79
C LEU A 19 -10.06 -9.74 -7.06
N ALA A 20 -9.49 -9.49 -8.24
CA ALA A 20 -10.10 -9.85 -9.51
C ALA A 20 -10.24 -11.38 -9.65
N GLU A 21 -9.20 -12.14 -9.31
CA GLU A 21 -9.26 -13.60 -9.35
C GLU A 21 -10.22 -14.18 -8.30
N TYR A 22 -10.25 -13.63 -7.08
CA TYR A 22 -11.24 -13.99 -6.05
C TYR A 22 -12.67 -13.77 -6.56
N THR A 23 -12.93 -12.60 -7.14
CA THR A 23 -14.25 -12.24 -7.69
C THR A 23 -14.64 -13.19 -8.83
N ARG A 24 -13.69 -13.49 -9.74
CA ARG A 24 -13.90 -14.43 -10.84
C ARG A 24 -14.22 -15.84 -10.35
N ALA A 25 -13.48 -16.34 -9.36
CA ALA A 25 -13.71 -17.65 -8.76
C ALA A 25 -15.08 -17.71 -8.09
N LYS A 26 -15.44 -16.68 -7.31
CA LYS A 26 -16.75 -16.55 -6.68
C LYS A 26 -17.90 -16.61 -7.70
N THR A 27 -17.85 -15.78 -8.74
CA THR A 27 -18.86 -15.78 -9.81
C THR A 27 -18.93 -17.11 -10.56
N THR A 28 -17.79 -17.78 -10.74
CA THR A 28 -17.78 -19.11 -11.37
C THR A 28 -18.49 -20.15 -10.49
N LEU A 29 -18.24 -20.13 -9.18
CA LEU A 29 -18.87 -21.06 -8.23
C LEU A 29 -20.37 -20.79 -8.06
N GLU A 30 -20.79 -19.52 -8.07
CA GLU A 30 -22.22 -19.14 -8.08
C GLU A 30 -23.01 -19.86 -9.17
N THR A 31 -22.42 -20.03 -10.36
CA THR A 31 -23.09 -20.64 -11.51
C THR A 31 -22.86 -22.14 -11.62
N THR A 32 -21.65 -22.62 -11.31
CA THR A 32 -21.25 -24.01 -11.61
C THR A 32 -21.39 -24.96 -10.43
N ARG A 33 -21.19 -24.47 -9.20
CA ARG A 33 -21.17 -25.27 -7.96
C ARG A 33 -21.68 -24.45 -6.77
N PRO A 34 -22.95 -24.01 -6.77
CA PRO A 34 -23.49 -23.14 -5.72
C PRO A 34 -23.44 -23.79 -4.33
N GLU A 35 -23.38 -25.13 -4.25
CA GLU A 35 -23.31 -25.88 -3.00
C GLU A 35 -22.02 -25.63 -2.21
N VAL A 36 -20.91 -25.26 -2.88
CA VAL A 36 -19.62 -24.98 -2.21
C VAL A 36 -19.35 -23.48 -2.03
N LEU A 37 -20.18 -22.61 -2.61
CA LEU A 37 -19.96 -21.16 -2.60
C LEU A 37 -19.83 -20.60 -1.17
N ARG A 38 -20.69 -21.04 -0.25
CA ARG A 38 -20.64 -20.58 1.14
C ARG A 38 -19.32 -20.94 1.81
N ALA A 39 -18.88 -22.20 1.67
CA ALA A 39 -17.61 -22.66 2.22
C ALA A 39 -16.41 -21.90 1.64
N PHE A 40 -16.46 -21.60 0.33
CA PHE A 40 -15.47 -20.75 -0.32
C PHE A 40 -15.44 -19.35 0.31
N VAL A 41 -16.56 -18.64 0.35
CA VAL A 41 -16.63 -17.28 0.91
C VAL A 41 -16.21 -17.25 2.39
N ASP A 42 -16.65 -18.22 3.18
CA ASP A 42 -16.32 -18.31 4.61
C ASP A 42 -14.82 -18.53 4.83
N ALA A 43 -14.13 -19.27 3.95
CA ALA A 43 -12.68 -19.46 4.02
C ALA A 43 -11.90 -18.15 3.84
N PHE A 44 -12.44 -17.20 3.06
CA PHE A 44 -11.82 -15.88 2.86
C PHE A 44 -12.23 -14.84 3.91
N ARG A 45 -13.12 -15.18 4.85
CA ARG A 45 -13.58 -14.26 5.91
C ARG A 45 -12.42 -13.69 6.75
N ILE A 46 -11.31 -14.43 6.89
CA ILE A 46 -10.10 -13.97 7.57
C ILE A 46 -9.48 -12.71 6.93
N PHE A 47 -9.69 -12.50 5.64
CA PHE A 47 -9.19 -11.33 4.91
C PHE A 47 -10.17 -10.15 4.93
N HIS A 48 -11.38 -10.33 5.47
CA HIS A 48 -12.36 -9.26 5.53
C HIS A 48 -12.07 -8.34 6.71
N THR A 49 -12.14 -7.03 6.46
CA THR A 49 -12.11 -6.02 7.51
C THR A 49 -13.24 -6.27 8.51
N PRO A 50 -12.96 -6.42 9.81
CA PRO A 50 -13.99 -6.68 10.80
C PRO A 50 -14.94 -5.46 10.92
N PRO A 51 -16.24 -5.65 11.22
CA PRO A 51 -17.18 -4.54 11.41
C PRO A 51 -16.78 -3.56 12.53
N SER A 52 -15.94 -4.01 13.46
CA SER A 52 -15.37 -3.21 14.54
C SER A 52 -14.18 -2.34 14.10
N PHE A 53 -13.63 -2.52 12.90
CA PHE A 53 -12.52 -1.72 12.41
C PHE A 53 -12.88 -0.23 12.39
N ARG A 54 -11.95 0.63 12.82
CA ARG A 54 -12.12 2.07 12.85
C ARG A 54 -10.89 2.73 12.25
N VAL A 55 -11.11 3.65 11.31
CA VAL A 55 -10.05 4.48 10.76
C VAL A 55 -9.66 5.54 11.80
N ARG A 56 -8.36 5.75 11.97
CA ARG A 56 -7.78 6.85 12.76
C ARG A 56 -7.05 7.77 11.81
N VAL A 57 -7.33 9.07 11.90
CA VAL A 57 -6.67 10.10 11.09
C VAL A 57 -5.77 10.91 12.00
N LEU A 58 -4.50 11.06 11.61
CA LEU A 58 -3.53 11.92 12.27
C LEU A 58 -3.32 13.14 11.39
N GLU A 59 -3.97 14.25 11.74
CA GLU A 59 -3.93 15.50 10.98
C GLU A 59 -2.50 16.05 10.84
N ARG A 60 -1.68 15.83 11.86
CA ARG A 60 -0.29 16.29 11.88
C ARG A 60 0.60 15.32 12.65
N VAL A 61 1.36 14.51 11.91
CA VAL A 61 2.35 13.58 12.48
C VAL A 61 3.69 14.28 12.72
N PHE A 62 4.00 15.31 11.94
CA PHE A 62 5.29 16.01 11.96
C PHE A 62 5.12 17.51 12.22
N ASP A 63 5.99 18.06 13.05
CA ASP A 63 6.13 19.50 13.23
C ASP A 63 6.78 20.18 12.00
N ASP A 64 6.82 21.52 12.02
CA ASP A 64 7.33 22.29 10.88
C ASP A 64 8.82 22.05 10.63
N ASP A 65 9.60 21.85 11.71
CA ASP A 65 11.03 21.59 11.63
C ASP A 65 11.31 20.22 10.99
N THR A 66 10.57 19.19 11.39
CA THR A 66 10.66 17.85 10.79
C THR A 66 10.24 17.89 9.33
N LEU A 67 9.19 18.62 8.97
CA LEU A 67 8.77 18.81 7.58
C LEU A 67 9.80 19.58 6.76
N ALA A 68 10.45 20.60 7.34
CA ALA A 68 11.53 21.34 6.68
C ALA A 68 12.73 20.42 6.40
N GLU A 69 13.08 19.58 7.36
CA GLU A 69 14.18 18.63 7.24
C GLU A 69 13.88 17.52 6.22
N ILE A 70 12.65 16.97 6.20
CA ILE A 70 12.20 16.05 5.14
C ILE A 70 12.42 16.69 3.77
N ARG A 71 11.96 17.93 3.57
CA ARG A 71 12.14 18.64 2.28
C ARG A 71 13.60 18.86 1.94
N ARG A 72 14.45 19.18 2.91
CA ARG A 72 15.90 19.35 2.72
C ARG A 72 16.54 18.04 2.26
N VAL A 73 16.23 16.94 2.93
CA VAL A 73 16.73 15.60 2.60
C VAL A 73 16.31 15.19 1.19
N VAL A 74 15.02 15.33 0.85
CA VAL A 74 14.50 15.03 -0.50
C VAL A 74 15.23 15.82 -1.57
N ARG A 75 15.48 17.12 -1.36
CA ARG A 75 16.22 17.97 -2.32
C ARG A 75 17.70 17.60 -2.45
N SER A 76 18.27 16.91 -1.47
CA SER A 76 19.66 16.46 -1.48
C SER A 76 19.88 15.09 -2.11
N LEU A 77 18.81 14.38 -2.46
CA LEU A 77 18.89 13.07 -3.12
C LEU A 77 19.57 13.21 -4.48
N ARG A 78 20.50 12.29 -4.76
CA ARG A 78 21.22 12.19 -6.02
C ARG A 78 20.51 11.18 -6.92
N PRO A 79 20.73 11.25 -8.25
CA PRO A 79 20.19 10.24 -9.17
C PRO A 79 20.57 8.79 -8.81
N THR A 80 21.74 8.58 -8.20
CA THR A 80 22.20 7.27 -7.74
C THR A 80 21.42 6.72 -6.55
N ASP A 81 20.72 7.59 -5.83
CA ASP A 81 19.89 7.20 -4.68
C ASP A 81 18.47 6.81 -5.13
N LEU A 82 18.13 7.00 -6.42
CA LEU A 82 16.80 6.74 -6.99
C LEU A 82 16.74 5.38 -7.69
N GLU A 83 15.86 4.50 -7.21
CA GLU A 83 15.57 3.24 -7.88
C GLU A 83 14.53 3.44 -9.00
N LEU A 84 14.87 2.95 -10.19
CA LEU A 84 14.10 3.17 -11.43
C LEU A 84 13.14 2.03 -11.78
N HIS A 85 13.15 0.93 -11.03
CA HIS A 85 12.41 -0.27 -11.40
C HIS A 85 10.88 -0.05 -11.41
N GLU A 86 10.38 0.94 -10.67
CA GLU A 86 8.97 1.33 -10.65
C GLU A 86 8.64 2.55 -11.51
N ALA A 87 9.64 3.22 -12.10
CA ALA A 87 9.44 4.47 -12.83
C ALA A 87 8.56 4.29 -14.07
N ARG A 88 8.68 3.15 -14.78
CA ARG A 88 7.89 2.87 -15.99
C ARG A 88 6.49 2.34 -15.70
N ALA A 89 6.35 1.52 -14.67
CA ALA A 89 5.08 0.86 -14.35
C ALA A 89 4.17 1.73 -13.47
N PHE A 90 4.77 2.50 -12.55
CA PHE A 90 4.06 3.26 -11.52
C PHE A 90 4.36 4.77 -11.56
N GLY A 91 5.23 5.23 -12.47
CA GLY A 91 5.54 6.66 -12.61
C GLY A 91 6.26 7.27 -11.41
N ARG A 92 6.90 6.44 -10.57
CA ARG A 92 7.55 6.85 -9.33
C ARG A 92 8.98 6.35 -9.21
N PHE A 93 9.82 7.13 -8.52
CA PHE A 93 11.13 6.74 -8.04
C PHE A 93 11.01 6.28 -6.60
N VAL A 94 11.78 5.25 -6.24
CA VAL A 94 11.81 4.73 -4.88
C VAL A 94 13.18 4.96 -4.27
N VAL A 95 13.21 5.29 -2.99
CA VAL A 95 14.42 5.29 -2.17
C VAL A 95 14.19 4.40 -0.96
N HIS A 96 14.87 3.25 -0.92
CA HIS A 96 14.90 2.38 0.25
C HIS A 96 16.01 2.79 1.21
N ASP A 97 15.84 2.44 2.49
CA ASP A 97 16.89 2.45 3.52
C ASP A 97 17.66 3.77 3.69
N HIS A 98 17.08 4.89 3.29
CA HIS A 98 17.71 6.19 3.48
C HIS A 98 17.79 6.49 4.98
N PRO A 99 18.99 6.74 5.56
CA PRO A 99 19.20 6.78 7.01
C PRO A 99 18.24 7.72 7.76
N TYR A 100 17.97 8.90 7.18
CA TYR A 100 17.02 9.85 7.77
C TYR A 100 15.58 9.31 7.82
N PHE A 101 15.10 8.67 6.75
CA PHE A 101 13.72 8.17 6.70
C PHE A 101 13.53 6.91 7.54
N THR A 102 14.56 6.06 7.63
CA THR A 102 14.58 4.95 8.58
C THR A 102 14.52 5.47 10.02
N GLY A 103 15.33 6.47 10.37
CA GLY A 103 15.27 7.11 11.69
C GLY A 103 13.91 7.79 11.97
N LEU A 104 13.32 8.43 10.95
CA LEU A 104 11.98 9.02 11.06
C LEU A 104 10.90 7.95 11.29
N HIS A 105 10.97 6.81 10.60
CA HIS A 105 10.05 5.69 10.77
C HIS A 105 10.05 5.18 12.22
N HIS A 106 11.23 4.99 12.82
CA HIS A 106 11.36 4.60 14.23
C HIS A 106 10.76 5.64 15.19
N ARG A 107 10.86 6.93 14.89
CA ARG A 107 10.26 8.00 15.71
C ARG A 107 8.73 8.01 15.68
N VAL A 108 8.12 7.47 14.63
CA VAL A 108 6.66 7.41 14.48
C VAL A 108 6.05 6.19 15.18
N VAL A 109 6.82 5.13 15.40
CA VAL A 109 6.39 3.89 16.10
C VAL A 109 5.65 4.15 17.42
N PRO A 110 6.15 4.97 18.37
CA PRO A 110 5.42 5.22 19.62
C PRO A 110 4.07 5.93 19.38
N ILE A 111 4.01 6.88 18.43
CA ILE A 111 2.78 7.60 18.09
C ILE A 111 1.74 6.61 17.55
N VAL A 112 2.15 5.75 16.61
CA VAL A 112 1.24 4.75 16.03
C VAL A 112 0.79 3.74 17.08
N SER A 113 1.72 3.24 17.92
CA SER A 113 1.40 2.29 18.99
C SER A 113 0.34 2.84 19.94
N GLU A 114 0.46 4.11 20.33
CA GLU A 114 -0.53 4.79 21.17
C GLU A 114 -1.89 4.90 20.48
N VAL A 115 -1.91 5.30 19.20
CA VAL A 115 -3.13 5.50 18.41
C VAL A 115 -3.90 4.20 18.18
N VAL A 116 -3.19 3.09 17.96
CA VAL A 116 -3.81 1.77 17.76
C VAL A 116 -4.08 1.02 19.07
N GLY A 117 -3.43 1.43 20.16
CA GLY A 117 -3.60 0.82 21.49
C GLY A 117 -2.84 -0.49 21.69
N GLU A 118 -1.87 -0.79 20.83
CA GLU A 118 -1.01 -1.97 20.92
C GLU A 118 0.41 -1.67 20.44
N PRO A 119 1.45 -2.38 20.93
CA PRO A 119 2.80 -2.22 20.42
C PRO A 119 2.87 -2.58 18.94
N VAL A 120 3.50 -1.71 18.15
CA VAL A 120 3.81 -1.99 16.75
C VAL A 120 5.31 -1.97 16.50
N GLU A 121 5.74 -2.64 15.44
CA GLU A 121 7.14 -2.69 15.01
C GLU A 121 7.26 -2.19 13.55
N PRO A 122 8.37 -1.50 13.22
CA PRO A 122 8.62 -1.08 11.85
C PRO A 122 8.90 -2.29 10.95
N ALA A 123 8.05 -2.53 9.95
CA ALA A 123 8.21 -3.66 9.04
C ALA A 123 9.02 -3.32 7.79
N TYR A 124 8.60 -2.29 7.05
CA TYR A 124 9.31 -1.78 5.88
C TYR A 124 9.05 -0.28 5.71
N ASN A 125 9.97 0.43 5.07
CA ASN A 125 9.80 1.84 4.70
C ASN A 125 10.51 2.12 3.39
N PHE A 126 9.94 3.03 2.62
CA PHE A 126 10.59 3.63 1.47
C PHE A 126 10.01 5.02 1.22
N LEU A 127 10.80 5.88 0.60
CA LEU A 127 10.31 7.14 0.06
C LEU A 127 9.85 6.92 -1.38
N SER A 128 8.59 7.22 -1.64
CA SER A 128 8.00 7.25 -2.98
C SER A 128 7.99 8.67 -3.53
N LEU A 129 8.73 8.92 -4.60
CA LEU A 129 8.75 10.20 -5.32
C LEU A 129 8.01 10.06 -6.65
N TYR A 130 6.80 10.60 -6.71
CA TYR A 130 6.01 10.63 -7.94
C TYR A 130 6.53 11.70 -8.90
N GLY A 131 6.79 11.31 -10.14
CA GLY A 131 7.08 12.25 -11.23
C GLY A 131 5.81 12.70 -11.94
N ASN A 132 5.96 13.40 -13.07
CA ASN A 132 4.83 13.83 -13.92
C ASN A 132 4.09 12.66 -14.61
N LEU A 133 4.54 11.42 -14.39
CA LEU A 133 3.93 10.18 -14.88
C LEU A 133 3.25 9.39 -13.75
N GLY A 134 3.37 9.85 -12.51
CA GLY A 134 2.83 9.19 -11.33
C GLY A 134 1.37 9.56 -11.12
N VAL A 135 0.52 8.54 -10.94
CA VAL A 135 -0.97 8.55 -10.88
C VAL A 135 -1.65 9.78 -11.48
#